data_AF-A0A847LYS8-F1
#
_entry.id   AF-A0A847LYS8-F1
#
_cell.length_a   1.000
_cell.length_b   1.000
_cell.length_c   1.000
_cell.angle_alpha   90.00
_cell.angle_beta   90.00
_cell.angle_gamma   90.00
#
_symmetry.space_group_name_H-M   'P 1'
#
loop_
_entity.id
_entity.type
_entity.pdbx_description
1 polymer ?
#
loop_
_entity_poly.entity_id
_entity_poly.type
_entity_poly.pdbx_seq_one_letter_code
_entity_poly.pdbx_strand_id
1 'polypeptide(L)'
;MQNIRTFFSSIKHTLASLLIFLLLWWILSLLYPPYIIPRVLEVFKSFGELFSSDFSKHFLLSIYRTSAGFFMSLVVGTLLSLIIHSSKIQQTVSIFLALFQVIPGTILGIIF
;
A
#
# COMPACT_ATOMS: atom_id res chain seq x y z
N MET A 1 -26.50 27.68 -0.12
CA MET A 1 -26.35 27.42 -1.58
C MET A 1 -24.90 27.51 -2.09
N GLN A 2 -23.96 28.17 -1.40
CA GLN A 2 -22.53 28.22 -1.80
C GLN A 2 -21.81 26.84 -1.71
N ASN A 3 -22.09 26.04 -0.67
CA ASN A 3 -21.40 24.74 -0.46
C ASN A 3 -21.66 23.69 -1.54
N ILE A 4 -22.81 23.76 -2.21
CA ILE A 4 -23.15 22.84 -3.31
C ILE A 4 -22.33 23.22 -4.56
N ARG A 5 -22.17 24.51 -4.86
CA ARG A 5 -21.38 24.97 -6.01
C ARG A 5 -19.89 24.62 -5.88
N THR A 6 -19.31 24.73 -4.68
CA THR A 6 -17.90 24.36 -4.42
C THR A 6 -17.67 22.86 -4.50
N PHE A 7 -18.64 22.05 -4.07
CA PHE A 7 -18.61 20.59 -4.24
C PHE A 7 -18.66 20.19 -5.73
N PHE A 8 -19.58 20.78 -6.50
CA PHE A 8 -19.69 20.52 -7.94
C PHE A 8 -18.48 21.01 -8.73
N SER A 9 -17.83 22.10 -8.35
CA SER A 9 -16.56 22.50 -8.97
C SER A 9 -15.46 21.49 -8.67
N SER A 10 -15.37 20.97 -7.44
CA SER A 10 -14.38 19.94 -7.10
C SER A 10 -14.56 18.66 -7.92
N ILE A 11 -15.79 18.18 -8.08
CA ILE A 11 -16.09 17.00 -8.92
C ILE A 11 -15.65 17.25 -10.36
N LYS A 12 -15.92 18.43 -10.92
CA LYS A 12 -15.54 18.77 -12.30
C LYS A 12 -14.02 18.77 -12.48
N HIS A 13 -13.27 19.33 -11.53
CA HIS A 13 -11.81 19.31 -11.57
C HIS A 13 -11.25 17.89 -11.47
N THR A 14 -11.82 17.04 -10.60
CA THR A 14 -11.43 15.63 -10.49
C THR A 14 -11.74 14.83 -11.75
N LEU A 15 -12.90 15.05 -12.37
CA LEU A 15 -13.25 14.42 -13.64
C LEU A 15 -12.34 14.89 -14.78
N ALA A 16 -12.05 16.18 -14.84
CA ALA A 16 -11.15 16.74 -15.83
C ALA A 16 -9.73 16.19 -15.67
N SER A 17 -9.21 16.09 -14.45
CA SER A 17 -7.88 15.51 -14.20
C SER A 17 -7.84 14.02 -14.54
N LEU A 18 -8.90 13.26 -14.22
CA LEU A 18 -9.02 11.86 -14.62
C LEU A 18 -9.02 11.71 -16.15
N LEU A 19 -9.77 12.54 -16.87
CA LEU A 19 -9.80 12.51 -18.34
C LEU A 19 -8.44 12.85 -18.95
N ILE A 20 -7.77 13.88 -18.42
CA ILE A 20 -6.41 14.25 -18.86
C ILE A 20 -5.45 13.08 -18.63
N PHE A 21 -5.52 12.45 -17.45
CA PHE A 21 -4.71 11.27 -17.13
C PHE A 21 -4.96 10.10 -18.08
N LEU A 22 -6.22 9.75 -18.35
CA LEU A 22 -6.58 8.67 -19.26
C LEU A 22 -6.14 8.97 -20.69
N LEU A 23 -6.23 10.21 -21.14
CA LEU A 23 -5.78 10.65 -22.46
C LEU A 23 -4.26 10.54 -22.58
N LEU A 24 -3.52 11.01 -21.57
CA LEU A 24 -2.06 10.87 -21.52
C LEU A 24 -1.63 9.40 -21.50
N TRP A 25 -2.26 8.56 -20.68
CA TRP A 25 -2.01 7.12 -20.68
C TRP A 25 -2.27 6.53 -22.06
N TRP A 26 -3.43 6.82 -22.66
CA TRP A 26 -3.77 6.30 -23.98
C TRP A 26 -2.72 6.68 -25.03
N ILE A 27 -2.29 7.94 -25.09
CA ILE A 27 -1.21 8.39 -25.98
C ILE A 27 0.09 7.61 -25.71
N LEU A 28 0.50 7.49 -24.46
CA LEU A 28 1.72 6.77 -24.09
C LEU A 28 1.63 5.27 -24.46
N SER A 29 0.46 4.64 -24.32
CA SER A 29 0.25 3.24 -24.69
C SER A 29 0.40 2.97 -26.20
N LEU A 30 0.36 4.02 -27.04
CA LEU A 30 0.64 3.91 -28.48
C LEU A 30 2.13 3.97 -28.79
N LEU A 31 2.93 4.61 -27.91
CA LEU A 31 4.37 4.83 -28.10
C LEU A 31 5.21 3.70 -27.51
N TYR A 32 4.70 3.01 -26.50
CA TYR A 32 5.42 1.97 -25.78
C TYR A 32 4.82 0.58 -26.02
N PRO A 33 5.64 -0.48 -25.99
CA PRO A 33 5.15 -1.86 -26.01
C PRO A 33 4.16 -2.17 -24.87
N PRO A 34 3.20 -3.08 -25.07
CA PRO A 34 2.16 -3.40 -24.08
C PRO A 34 2.66 -3.89 -22.71
N TYR A 35 3.86 -4.48 -22.65
CA TYR A 35 4.46 -4.93 -21.39
C TYR A 35 5.01 -3.77 -20.53
N ILE A 36 5.23 -2.59 -21.13
CA ILE A 36 5.64 -1.36 -20.42
C ILE A 36 4.41 -0.54 -20.08
N ILE A 37 3.59 -0.24 -21.10
CA ILE A 37 2.37 0.57 -20.96
C ILE A 37 1.23 -0.16 -21.67
N PRO A 38 0.39 -0.90 -20.92
CA PRO A 38 -0.75 -1.60 -21.51
C PRO A 38 -1.81 -0.60 -21.96
N ARG A 39 -2.63 -0.99 -22.93
CA ARG A 39 -3.77 -0.16 -23.38
C ARG A 39 -4.83 -0.13 -22.28
N VAL A 40 -5.37 1.06 -22.02
CA VAL A 40 -6.39 1.29 -21.00
C VAL A 40 -7.56 0.29 -21.11
N LEU A 41 -8.07 0.05 -22.32
CA LEU A 41 -9.17 -0.89 -22.56
C LEU A 41 -8.81 -2.35 -22.25
N GLU A 42 -7.56 -2.76 -22.47
CA GLU A 42 -7.10 -4.12 -22.16
C GLU A 42 -7.02 -4.33 -20.65
N VAL A 43 -6.54 -3.31 -19.91
CA VAL A 43 -6.54 -3.31 -18.44
C VAL A 43 -7.96 -3.46 -17.89
N PHE A 44 -8.93 -2.71 -18.41
CA PHE A 44 -10.33 -2.82 -17.97
C PHE A 44 -10.95 -4.18 -18.30
N LYS A 45 -10.60 -4.79 -19.44
CA LYS A 45 -11.07 -6.14 -19.80
C LYS A 45 -10.51 -7.21 -18.86
N SER A 46 -9.21 -7.12 -18.55
CA SER A 46 -8.55 -8.05 -17.62
C SER A 46 -8.82 -7.75 -16.14
N PHE A 47 -9.48 -6.64 -15.81
CA PHE A 47 -9.78 -6.29 -14.42
C PHE A 47 -10.63 -7.36 -13.72
N GLY A 48 -11.55 -8.01 -14.43
CA GLY A 48 -12.35 -9.11 -13.89
C GLY A 48 -11.52 -10.35 -13.56
N GLU A 49 -10.43 -10.59 -14.28
CA GLU A 49 -9.52 -11.72 -14.07
C GLU A 49 -8.77 -11.61 -12.74
N LEU A 50 -8.64 -10.40 -12.19
CA LEU A 50 -8.07 -10.17 -10.86
C LEU A 50 -8.92 -10.78 -9.74
N PHE A 51 -10.23 -10.93 -9.96
CA PHE A 51 -11.17 -11.52 -9.00
C PHE A 51 -11.41 -13.01 -9.27
N SER A 52 -10.32 -13.74 -9.53
CA SER A 52 -10.36 -15.20 -9.67
C SER A 52 -10.86 -15.88 -8.38
N SER A 53 -11.21 -17.17 -8.46
CA SER A 53 -11.64 -17.95 -7.30
C SER A 53 -10.66 -17.88 -6.11
N ASP A 54 -9.36 -17.78 -6.41
CA ASP A 54 -8.30 -17.69 -5.40
C ASP A 54 -8.03 -16.27 -4.89
N PHE A 55 -8.56 -15.23 -5.54
CA PHE A 55 -8.38 -13.84 -5.09
C PHE A 55 -8.81 -13.68 -3.63
N SER A 56 -10.01 -14.17 -3.31
CA SER A 56 -10.56 -14.09 -1.95
C SER A 56 -9.65 -14.77 -0.92
N LYS A 57 -9.13 -15.95 -1.26
CA LYS A 57 -8.21 -16.72 -0.42
C LYS A 57 -6.91 -15.97 -0.17
N HIS A 58 -6.26 -15.46 -1.22
CA HIS A 58 -5.00 -14.72 -1.09
C HIS A 58 -5.19 -13.37 -0.39
N PHE A 59 -6.29 -12.68 -0.66
CA PHE A 59 -6.65 -11.43 -0.01
C PHE A 59 -6.87 -11.63 1.49
N LEU A 60 -7.70 -12.61 1.87
CA LEU A 60 -7.96 -12.94 3.28
C LEU A 60 -6.71 -13.42 4.00
N LEU A 61 -5.87 -14.25 3.36
CA LEU A 61 -4.61 -14.69 3.93
C LEU A 61 -3.66 -13.50 4.18
N SER A 62 -3.61 -12.53 3.26
CA SER A 62 -2.79 -11.33 3.39
C SER A 62 -3.30 -10.42 4.52
N ILE A 63 -4.62 -10.24 4.62
CA ILE A 63 -5.26 -9.53 5.73
C ILE A 63 -4.95 -10.21 7.05
N TYR A 64 -5.18 -11.52 7.15
CA TYR A 64 -4.92 -12.29 8.37
C TYR A 64 -3.47 -12.16 8.79
N ARG A 65 -2.51 -12.39 7.88
CA ARG A 65 -1.08 -12.30 8.17
C ARG A 65 -0.68 -10.91 8.66
N THR A 66 -1.13 -9.86 7.97
CA THR A 66 -0.80 -8.47 8.31
C THR A 66 -1.41 -8.08 9.65
N SER A 67 -2.66 -8.46 9.89
CA SER A 67 -3.37 -8.17 11.13
C SER A 67 -2.76 -8.92 12.30
N ALA A 68 -2.49 -10.21 12.14
CA ALA A 68 -1.85 -11.03 13.17
C ALA A 68 -0.46 -10.48 13.53
N GLY A 69 0.36 -10.16 12.52
CA GLY A 69 1.68 -9.55 12.73
C GLY A 69 1.59 -8.20 13.44
N PHE A 70 0.61 -7.36 13.06
CA PHE A 70 0.36 -6.08 13.71
C PHE A 70 -0.04 -6.25 15.18
N PHE A 71 -1.04 -7.08 15.48
CA PHE A 71 -1.50 -7.30 16.86
C PHE A 71 -0.43 -7.94 17.73
N MET A 72 0.31 -8.91 17.20
CA MET A 72 1.44 -9.51 17.91
C MET A 72 2.52 -8.46 18.21
N SER A 73 2.87 -7.63 17.24
CA SER A 73 3.84 -6.55 17.43
C SER A 73 3.36 -5.51 18.44
N LEU A 74 2.07 -5.17 18.43
CA LEU A 74 1.47 -4.26 19.39
C LEU A 74 1.56 -4.81 20.80
N VAL A 75 1.15 -6.06 21.02
CA VAL A 75 1.19 -6.69 22.34
C VAL A 75 2.63 -6.84 22.83
N VAL A 76 3.50 -7.47 22.03
CA VAL A 76 4.89 -7.73 22.42
C VAL A 76 5.66 -6.42 22.59
N GLY A 77 5.52 -5.48 21.65
CA GLY A 77 6.16 -4.18 21.70
C GLY A 77 5.74 -3.35 22.92
N THR A 78 4.45 -3.38 23.28
CA THR A 78 3.94 -2.69 24.48
C THR A 78 4.53 -3.29 25.74
N LEU A 79 4.53 -4.62 25.88
CA LEU A 79 5.11 -5.31 27.04
C LEU A 79 6.60 -5.03 27.17
N LEU A 80 7.35 -5.12 26.08
CA LEU A 80 8.78 -4.81 26.06
C LEU A 80 9.03 -3.35 26.45
N SER A 81 8.24 -2.42 25.93
CA SER A 81 8.39 -0.99 26.25
C SER A 81 8.21 -0.71 27.74
N LEU A 82 7.26 -1.37 28.41
CA LEU A 82 7.05 -1.22 29.86
C LEU A 82 8.27 -1.68 30.66
N ILE A 83 8.89 -2.81 30.27
CA ILE A 83 10.10 -3.35 30.91
C ILE A 83 11.32 -2.45 30.66
N ILE A 84 11.46 -1.94 29.43
CA ILE A 84 12.59 -1.08 29.05
C ILE A 84 12.53 0.24 29.81
N HIS A 85 11.33 0.81 29.97
CA HIS A 85 11.14 2.07 30.67
C HIS A 85 11.60 2.00 32.13
N SER A 86 11.40 0.86 32.82
CA SER A 86 11.85 0.68 34.20
C SER A 86 13.36 0.39 34.33
N SER A 87 14.02 -0.06 33.26
CA SER A 87 15.36 -0.65 33.32
C SER A 87 16.52 0.27 32.91
N LYS A 88 16.27 1.58 32.64
CA LYS A 88 17.28 2.58 32.19
C LYS A 88 18.06 2.24 30.90
N ILE A 89 17.77 1.12 30.23
CA ILE A 89 18.42 0.67 28.98
C ILE A 89 17.80 1.28 27.72
N GLN A 90 16.92 2.28 27.86
CA GLN A 90 16.14 2.86 26.78
C GLN A 90 17.02 3.33 25.61
N GLN A 91 18.15 3.99 25.91
CA GLN A 91 19.06 4.50 24.88
C GLN A 91 19.68 3.36 24.05
N THR A 92 20.12 2.28 24.68
CA THR A 92 20.67 1.11 23.97
C THR A 92 19.62 0.46 23.07
N VAL A 93 18.40 0.27 23.57
CA VAL A 93 17.32 -0.33 22.77
C VAL A 93 16.92 0.55 21.60
N SER A 94 16.87 1.88 21.78
CA SER A 94 16.57 2.81 20.69
C SER A 94 17.55 2.70 19.52
N ILE A 95 18.84 2.46 19.79
CA ILE A 95 19.85 2.23 18.74
C ILE A 95 19.51 0.97 17.94
N PHE A 96 19.22 -0.14 18.62
CA PHE A 96 18.84 -1.39 17.94
C PHE A 96 17.55 -1.24 17.14
N LEU A 97 16.52 -0.57 17.69
CA LEU A 97 15.27 -0.32 16.97
C LEU A 97 15.51 0.48 15.69
N ALA A 98 16.35 1.52 15.74
CA ALA A 98 16.72 2.30 14.57
C ALA A 98 17.44 1.45 13.52
N LEU A 99 18.36 0.56 13.93
CA LEU A 99 19.05 -0.35 13.02
C LEU A 99 18.06 -1.31 12.32
N PHE A 100 17.15 -1.92 13.08
CA PHE A 100 16.16 -2.85 12.52
C PHE A 100 15.17 -2.18 11.56
N GLN A 101 14.86 -0.89 11.74
CA GLN A 101 13.97 -0.15 10.84
C GLN A 101 14.53 0.05 9.43
N VAL A 102 15.85 0.05 9.28
CA VAL A 102 16.52 0.33 8.00
C VAL A 102 16.75 -0.95 7.19
N ILE A 103 16.53 -2.14 7.76
CA ILE A 103 16.76 -3.41 7.08
C ILE A 103 15.69 -3.62 5.99
N PRO A 104 16.08 -3.74 4.69
CA PRO A 104 15.13 -4.01 3.62
C PRO A 104 14.44 -5.36 3.81
N GLY A 105 13.13 -5.41 3.54
CA GLY A 105 12.35 -6.64 3.64
C GLY A 105 12.84 -7.78 2.75
N THR A 106 13.55 -7.46 1.65
CA THR A 106 14.18 -8.46 0.77
C THR A 106 15.31 -9.23 1.44
N ILE A 107 16.03 -8.63 2.39
CA ILE A 107 17.08 -9.33 3.15
C ILE A 107 16.44 -10.28 4.17
N LEU A 108 15.38 -9.82 4.84
CA LEU A 108 14.66 -10.64 5.82
C LEU A 108 13.98 -11.85 5.19
N GLY A 109 13.42 -11.72 3.98
CA GLY A 109 12.77 -12.80 3.26
C GLY A 109 13.71 -13.88 2.69
N ILE A 110 15.02 -13.73 2.81
CA ILE A 110 16.02 -14.76 2.44
C ILE A 110 16.45 -15.57 3.67
N ILE A 111 16.31 -15.00 4.88
CA ILE A 111 16.74 -15.60 6.15
C ILE A 111 15.64 -16.51 6.75
N PHE A 112 14.40 -16.39 6.27
CA PHE A 112 13.23 -17.22 6.63
C PHE A 112 12.61 -17.85 5.39
#